data_AF-A0A7S2TGA5-F1
#
_entry.id   AF-A0A7S2TGA5-F1
#
_cell.length_a   1.000
_cell.length_b   1.000
_cell.length_c   1.000
_cell.angle_alpha   90.00
_cell.angle_beta   90.00
_cell.angle_gamma   90.00
#
_symmetry.space_group_name_H-M   'P 1'
#
loop_
_entity.id
_entity.type
_entity.pdbx_description
1 polymer ?
#
loop_
_entity_poly.entity_id
_entity_poly.type
_entity_poly.pdbx_seq_one_letter_code
_entity_poly.pdbx_strand_id
1 'polypeptide(L)'
;GGGDAGRAIPACCEGSEDGLVESCSALIALHPDEATGAVVEIAVRKRIPFLVVPCCVFSRLFPQRRKPDGSAVASLDDLIAYLVQLRPRSIRIARLPFGGSNTCAFATAYEP
;
A
#
# COMPACT_ATOMS: atom_id res chain seq x y z
N GLY A 1 -40.13 -10.37 -3.09
CA GLY A 1 -39.14 -9.39 -2.60
C GLY A 1 -37.91 -10.15 -2.17
N GLY A 2 -36.82 -10.03 -2.93
CA GLY A 2 -35.55 -10.69 -2.63
C GLY A 2 -34.75 -9.86 -1.64
N GLY A 3 -34.49 -10.42 -0.46
CA GLY A 3 -33.54 -9.85 0.49
C GLY A 3 -32.12 -10.24 0.10
N ASP A 4 -31.25 -9.24 0.01
CA ASP A 4 -29.81 -9.40 -0.16
C ASP A 4 -29.25 -10.00 1.14
N ALA A 5 -29.15 -11.33 1.16
CA ALA A 5 -28.54 -12.07 2.26
C ALA A 5 -27.02 -11.86 2.21
N GLY A 6 -26.54 -10.83 2.93
CA GLY A 6 -25.26 -10.81 3.63
C GLY A 6 -24.06 -11.43 2.91
N ARG A 7 -23.78 -11.04 1.66
CA ARG A 7 -22.51 -11.39 1.03
C ARG A 7 -21.41 -10.61 1.75
N ALA A 8 -20.66 -11.31 2.61
CA ALA A 8 -19.49 -10.74 3.27
C ALA A 8 -18.62 -10.08 2.20
N ILE A 9 -18.26 -8.81 2.40
CA ILE A 9 -17.31 -8.14 1.52
C ILE A 9 -16.03 -8.97 1.58
N PRO A 10 -15.53 -9.51 0.45
CA PRO A 10 -14.26 -10.21 0.42
C PRO A 10 -13.21 -9.31 1.03
N ALA A 11 -12.56 -9.76 2.11
CA ALA A 11 -11.33 -9.11 2.51
C ALA A 11 -10.32 -9.35 1.38
N CYS A 12 -9.77 -8.28 0.80
CA CYS A 12 -8.65 -8.37 -0.13
C CYS A 12 -7.39 -8.80 0.63
N CYS A 13 -7.36 -10.04 1.10
CA CYS A 13 -6.25 -10.64 1.81
C CYS A 13 -5.63 -11.75 0.95
N GLU A 14 -4.34 -11.98 1.16
CA GLU A 14 -3.62 -13.08 0.52
C GLU A 14 -4.30 -14.41 0.83
N GLY A 15 -4.59 -15.21 -0.20
CA GLY A 15 -5.23 -16.52 -0.02
C GLY A 15 -6.74 -16.47 0.20
N SER A 16 -7.40 -15.32 -0.04
CA SER A 16 -8.87 -15.28 -0.12
C SER A 16 -9.37 -16.28 -1.17
N GLU A 17 -10.44 -17.02 -0.86
CA GLU A 17 -11.02 -18.02 -1.77
C GLU A 17 -11.48 -17.40 -3.11
N ASP A 18 -11.75 -16.09 -3.11
CA ASP A 18 -12.19 -15.33 -4.27
C ASP A 18 -11.06 -15.00 -5.27
N GLY A 19 -9.78 -15.25 -4.91
CA GLY A 19 -8.62 -15.06 -5.78
C GLY A 19 -8.42 -13.62 -6.29
N LEU A 20 -8.95 -12.63 -5.58
CA LEU A 20 -9.02 -11.25 -6.06
C LEU A 20 -7.63 -10.61 -6.19
N VAL A 21 -6.75 -10.86 -5.21
CA VAL A 21 -5.37 -10.36 -5.24
C VAL A 21 -4.57 -11.07 -6.33
N GLU A 22 -4.73 -12.38 -6.48
CA GLU A 22 -4.02 -13.20 -7.46
C GLU A 22 -4.43 -12.90 -8.90
N SER A 23 -5.68 -12.49 -9.13
CA SER A 23 -6.23 -12.23 -10.46
C SER A 23 -6.12 -10.77 -10.91
N CYS A 24 -5.82 -9.84 -10.01
CA CYS A 24 -5.78 -8.42 -10.33
C CYS A 24 -4.55 -8.04 -11.19
N SER A 25 -4.75 -7.10 -12.11
CA SER A 25 -3.64 -6.54 -12.90
C SER A 25 -2.85 -5.47 -12.15
N ALA A 26 -3.47 -4.84 -11.14
CA ALA A 26 -2.83 -3.86 -10.28
C ALA A 26 -3.60 -3.66 -8.96
N LEU A 27 -2.89 -3.21 -7.92
CA LEU A 27 -3.44 -2.76 -6.64
C LEU A 27 -3.38 -1.23 -6.55
N ILE A 28 -4.54 -0.57 -6.49
CA ILE A 28 -4.63 0.88 -6.36
C ILE A 28 -5.30 1.21 -5.02
N ALA A 29 -4.61 1.98 -4.18
CA ALA A 29 -5.11 2.34 -2.86
C ALA A 29 -4.88 3.84 -2.58
N LEU A 30 -5.97 4.59 -2.48
CA LEU A 30 -5.93 6.03 -2.23
C LEU A 30 -6.32 6.28 -0.78
N HIS A 31 -5.38 6.79 0.01
CA HIS A 31 -5.55 7.08 1.44
C HIS A 31 -6.01 5.87 2.27
N PRO A 32 -5.37 4.69 2.15
CA PRO A 32 -5.86 3.45 2.80
C PRO A 32 -5.53 3.36 4.30
N ASP A 33 -5.30 4.48 4.96
CA ASP A 33 -4.95 4.58 6.38
C ASP A 33 -3.94 3.50 6.84
N GLU A 34 -4.29 2.69 7.85
CA GLU A 34 -3.47 1.65 8.48
C GLU A 34 -3.06 0.55 7.48
N ALA A 35 -3.86 0.34 6.43
CA ALA A 35 -3.62 -0.68 5.41
C ALA A 35 -2.54 -0.29 4.39
N THR A 36 -2.04 0.96 4.42
CA THR A 36 -0.99 1.45 3.50
C THR A 36 0.18 0.46 3.38
N GLY A 37 0.73 0.01 4.51
CA GLY A 37 1.87 -0.91 4.52
C GLY A 37 1.51 -2.27 3.94
N ALA A 38 0.36 -2.83 4.34
CA ALA A 38 -0.10 -4.14 3.89
C ALA A 38 -0.30 -4.20 2.36
N VAL A 39 -0.85 -3.14 1.76
CA VAL A 39 -1.01 -3.03 0.30
C VAL A 39 0.34 -3.10 -0.42
N VAL A 40 1.34 -2.35 0.07
CA VAL A 40 2.67 -2.35 -0.57
C VAL A 40 3.40 -3.68 -0.35
N GLU A 41 3.31 -4.25 0.86
CA GLU A 41 3.94 -5.53 1.18
C GLU A 41 3.40 -6.68 0.30
N ILE A 42 2.08 -6.76 0.13
CA ILE A 42 1.50 -7.81 -0.72
C ILE A 42 1.83 -7.59 -2.19
N ALA A 43 1.78 -6.35 -2.67
CA ALA A 43 2.16 -6.01 -4.04
C ALA A 43 3.61 -6.43 -4.34
N VAL A 44 4.55 -6.08 -3.45
CA VAL A 44 5.97 -6.45 -3.58
C VAL A 44 6.17 -7.96 -3.51
N ARG A 45 5.52 -8.65 -2.56
CA ARG A 45 5.64 -10.11 -2.39
C ARG A 45 5.12 -10.87 -3.61
N LYS A 46 3.96 -10.48 -4.14
CA LYS A 46 3.30 -11.12 -5.29
C LYS A 46 3.78 -10.57 -6.64
N ARG A 47 4.61 -9.53 -6.63
CA ARG A 47 5.07 -8.80 -7.82
C ARG A 47 3.90 -8.26 -8.66
N ILE A 48 2.86 -7.75 -8.00
CA ILE A 48 1.69 -7.14 -8.64
C ILE A 48 1.95 -5.64 -8.76
N PRO A 49 1.77 -5.02 -9.95
CA PRO A 49 1.83 -3.57 -10.09
C PRO A 49 0.95 -2.85 -9.06
N PHE A 50 1.42 -1.75 -8.49
CA PHE A 50 0.62 -1.03 -7.49
C PHE A 50 0.85 0.48 -7.52
N LEU A 51 -0.11 1.19 -6.94
CA LEU A 51 -0.01 2.59 -6.58
C LEU A 51 -0.69 2.81 -5.23
N VAL A 52 0.00 3.48 -4.30
CA VAL A 52 -0.56 3.87 -3.01
C VAL A 52 -0.37 5.36 -2.77
N VAL A 53 -1.42 6.05 -2.30
CA VAL A 53 -1.34 7.43 -1.79
C VAL A 53 -1.49 7.39 -0.27
N PRO A 54 -0.40 7.49 0.51
CA PRO A 54 -0.51 7.58 1.96
C PRO A 54 -1.09 8.93 2.42
N CYS A 55 -1.76 8.94 3.56
CA CYS A 55 -2.28 10.14 4.25
C CYS A 55 -1.77 10.24 5.69
N CYS A 56 -1.69 9.12 6.42
CA CYS A 56 -1.39 9.06 7.84
C CYS A 56 -0.30 8.03 8.15
N VAL A 57 0.59 8.35 9.09
CA VAL A 57 1.77 7.51 9.42
C VAL A 57 1.48 6.41 10.43
N PHE A 58 0.53 6.64 11.33
CA PHE A 58 0.18 5.76 12.45
C PHE A 58 1.41 5.25 13.22
N SER A 59 2.38 6.14 13.53
CA SER A 59 3.68 5.78 14.10
C SER A 59 3.62 5.00 15.42
N ARG A 60 2.56 5.22 16.22
CA ARG A 60 2.29 4.46 17.45
C ARG A 60 1.79 3.04 17.19
N LEU A 61 1.02 2.83 16.11
CA LEU A 61 0.50 1.51 15.72
C LEU A 61 1.54 0.69 14.95
N PHE A 62 2.45 1.37 14.24
CA PHE A 62 3.54 0.74 13.50
C PHE A 62 4.92 1.11 14.08
N PRO A 63 5.19 0.83 15.37
CA PRO A 63 6.44 1.15 16.01
C PRO A 63 7.60 0.28 15.53
N GLN A 64 7.43 -0.58 14.54
CA GLN A 64 8.50 -1.31 13.86
C GLN A 64 9.03 -0.57 12.63
N ARG A 65 8.27 0.41 12.10
CA ARG A 65 8.72 1.23 10.96
C ARG A 65 9.81 2.18 11.45
N ARG A 66 11.00 2.06 10.87
CA ARG A 66 12.19 2.82 11.27
C ARG A 66 12.89 3.42 10.07
N LYS A 67 13.40 4.63 10.25
CA LYS A 67 14.33 5.25 9.33
C LYS A 67 15.70 4.54 9.41
N PRO A 68 16.60 4.74 8.42
CA PRO A 68 17.94 4.16 8.43
C PRO A 68 18.77 4.55 9.67
N ASP A 69 18.51 5.72 10.23
CA ASP A 69 19.14 6.23 11.47
C ASP A 69 18.58 5.59 12.76
N GLY A 70 17.61 4.67 12.65
CA GLY A 70 16.98 3.99 13.79
C GLY A 70 15.87 4.79 14.49
N SER A 71 15.56 6.01 14.05
CA SER A 71 14.46 6.79 14.61
C SER A 71 13.11 6.44 13.94
N ALA A 72 12.01 6.86 14.58
CA ALA A 72 10.66 6.50 14.16
C ALA A 72 10.27 7.15 12.82
N VAL A 73 9.48 6.42 12.02
CA VAL A 73 8.75 6.98 10.88
C VAL A 73 7.56 7.78 11.43
N ALA A 74 7.66 9.12 11.42
CA ALA A 74 6.71 9.99 12.13
C ALA A 74 6.11 11.09 11.24
N SER A 75 6.62 11.29 10.03
CA SER A 75 6.07 12.19 9.01
C SER A 75 5.66 11.45 7.74
N LEU A 76 4.83 12.10 6.91
CA LEU A 76 4.43 11.54 5.62
C LEU A 76 5.63 11.24 4.72
N ASP A 77 6.63 12.13 4.73
CA ASP A 77 7.87 11.96 3.97
C ASP A 77 8.67 10.75 4.48
N ASP A 78 8.72 10.54 5.80
CA ASP A 78 9.34 9.33 6.37
C ASP A 78 8.62 8.06 5.90
N LEU A 79 7.28 8.09 5.86
CA LEU A 79 6.49 6.94 5.43
C LEU A 79 6.75 6.65 3.95
N ILE A 80 6.77 7.67 3.09
CA ILE A 80 7.08 7.51 1.67
C ILE A 80 8.49 6.93 1.50
N ALA A 81 9.48 7.47 2.21
CA ALA A 81 10.85 6.97 2.18
C ALA A 81 10.94 5.51 2.66
N TYR A 82 10.22 5.16 3.74
CA TYR A 82 10.12 3.79 4.25
C TYR A 82 9.50 2.84 3.21
N LEU A 83 8.41 3.24 2.54
CA LEU A 83 7.78 2.41 1.52
C LEU A 83 8.71 2.17 0.32
N VAL A 84 9.46 3.17 -0.12
CA VAL A 84 10.47 3.01 -1.18
C VAL A 84 11.55 2.00 -0.78
N GLN A 85 11.94 2.00 0.50
CA GLN A 85 12.95 1.06 1.01
C GLN A 85 12.53 -0.41 0.96
N LEU A 86 11.22 -0.71 0.88
CA LEU A 86 10.75 -2.09 0.72
C LEU A 86 11.22 -2.71 -0.60
N ARG A 87 11.42 -1.90 -1.66
CA ARG A 87 12.02 -2.34 -2.93
C ARG A 87 12.59 -1.13 -3.70
N PRO A 88 13.80 -0.64 -3.33
CA PRO A 88 14.34 0.63 -3.84
C PRO A 88 14.55 0.69 -5.35
N ARG A 89 14.78 -0.46 -5.99
CA ARG A 89 14.98 -0.55 -7.45
C ARG A 89 13.68 -0.52 -8.25
N SER A 90 12.53 -0.73 -7.60
CA SER A 90 11.24 -0.89 -8.30
C SER A 90 10.22 0.15 -7.87
N ILE A 91 10.21 0.57 -6.61
CA ILE A 91 9.24 1.54 -6.10
C ILE A 91 9.72 2.96 -6.43
N ARG A 92 8.82 3.71 -7.08
CA ARG A 92 9.01 5.09 -7.53
C ARG A 92 8.00 6.00 -6.83
N ILE A 93 8.29 7.30 -6.84
CA ILE A 93 7.42 8.33 -6.28
C ILE A 93 6.88 9.19 -7.42
N ALA A 94 5.60 9.56 -7.38
CA ALA A 94 5.01 10.57 -8.24
C ALA A 94 4.03 11.46 -7.46
N ARG A 95 3.62 12.58 -8.07
CA ARG A 95 2.51 13.40 -7.59
C ARG A 95 1.35 13.33 -8.57
N LEU A 96 0.16 13.10 -8.06
CA LEU A 96 -1.07 13.04 -8.84
C LEU A 96 -1.71 14.43 -8.96
N PRO A 97 -2.42 14.73 -10.07
CA PRO A 97 -2.93 16.07 -10.36
C PRO A 97 -4.25 16.37 -9.62
N PHE A 98 -4.27 16.22 -8.29
CA PHE A 98 -5.41 16.57 -7.44
C PHE A 98 -4.95 17.22 -6.12
N GLY A 99 -5.85 17.91 -5.43
CA GLY A 99 -5.57 18.62 -4.17
C GLY A 99 -5.56 17.72 -2.93
N GLY A 100 -4.87 18.14 -1.87
CA GLY A 100 -4.71 17.35 -0.64
C GLY A 100 -3.47 16.44 -0.69
N SER A 101 -3.49 15.31 0.02
CA SER A 101 -2.38 14.34 -0.04
C SER A 101 -2.38 13.65 -1.41
N ASN A 102 -1.40 13.97 -2.25
CA ASN A 102 -1.34 13.54 -3.64
C ASN A 102 0.00 12.92 -4.06
N THR A 103 0.94 12.77 -3.12
CA THR A 103 2.18 12.04 -3.36
C THR A 103 1.89 10.54 -3.27
N CYS A 104 2.27 9.78 -4.30
CA CYS A 104 2.10 8.34 -4.34
C CYS A 104 3.43 7.60 -4.40
N ALA A 105 3.46 6.39 -3.84
CA ALA A 105 4.49 5.39 -4.09
C ALA A 105 3.89 4.31 -5.00
N PHE A 106 4.61 3.91 -6.04
CA PHE A 106 4.10 2.98 -7.04
C PHE A 106 5.20 2.12 -7.66
N ALA A 107 4.84 0.96 -8.19
CA ALA A 107 5.71 0.13 -9.03
C ALA A 107 4.89 -0.48 -10.16
N THR A 108 5.39 -0.42 -11.40
CA THR A 108 4.75 -1.00 -12.58
C THR A 108 5.40 -2.30 -13.04
N ALA A 109 6.60 -2.57 -12.56
CA ALA A 109 7.38 -3.76 -12.83
C ALA A 109 8.37 -4.01 -11.68
N TYR A 110 8.82 -5.25 -11.55
CA TYR A 110 9.78 -5.66 -10.53
C TYR A 110 11.08 -6.06 -11.21
N GLU A 111 12.14 -5.29 -10.94
CA GLU A 111 13.47 -5.67 -11.37
C GLU A 111 13.93 -6.93 -10.61
N PRO A 112 14.74 -7.81 -11.24
CA PRO A 112 15.31 -9.00 -10.61
C PRO A 112 15.95 -8.73 -9.24
#